data_AF-X1CXV4-F1
#
_entry.id   AF-X1CXV4-F1
#
_cell.length_a   1.000
_cell.length_b   1.000
_cell.length_c   1.000
_cell.angle_alpha   90.00
_cell.angle_beta   90.00
_cell.angle_gamma   90.00
#
_symmetry.space_group_name_H-M   'P 1'
#
loop_
_entity.id
_entity.type
_entity.pdbx_description
1 polymer ?
#
loop_
_entity_poly.entity_id
_entity_poly.type
_entity_poly.pdbx_seq_one_letter_code
_entity_poly.pdbx_strand_id
1 'polypeptide(L)'
;ARMIEEVRRQFREIPGLMEGKAKPDYAKCVDIATEGALKELALPCFLSIAFPLIVGFLLGKYALGGFLGGSIVSGIVFALLMSNAGGAWDKNEIENTYSEQCHSNNG
;
A
#
# COMPACT_ATOMS: atom_id res chain seq x y z
N ALA A 1 8.99 -4.68 -8.57
CA ALA A 1 9.31 -4.56 -10.01
C ALA A 1 8.36 -5.31 -10.93
N ARG A 2 7.79 -6.46 -10.53
CA ARG A 2 6.90 -7.28 -11.37
C ARG A 2 5.77 -6.50 -12.06
N MET A 3 5.13 -5.57 -11.35
CA MET A 3 4.10 -4.69 -11.92
C MET A 3 4.63 -3.84 -13.09
N ILE A 4 5.81 -3.23 -12.93
CA ILE A 4 6.43 -2.37 -13.96
C ILE A 4 6.84 -3.20 -15.18
N GLU A 5 7.39 -4.39 -14.96
CA GLU A 5 7.74 -5.32 -16.06
C GLU A 5 6.51 -5.76 -16.84
N GLU A 6 5.40 -6.07 -16.16
CA GLU A 6 4.16 -6.46 -16.81
C GLU A 6 3.55 -5.29 -17.61
N VAL A 7 3.51 -4.09 -17.04
CA VAL A 7 3.06 -2.89 -17.76
C VAL A 7 3.94 -2.64 -19.00
N ARG A 8 5.26 -2.74 -18.86
CA ARG A 8 6.20 -2.58 -19.98
C ARG A 8 6.01 -3.67 -21.05
N ARG A 9 5.72 -4.90 -20.63
CA ARG A 9 5.40 -6.02 -21.53
C ARG A 9 4.12 -5.72 -22.32
N GLN A 10 3.06 -5.27 -21.66
CA GLN A 10 1.80 -4.92 -22.31
C GLN A 10 1.98 -3.80 -23.35
N PHE A 11 2.75 -2.75 -23.02
CA PHE A 11 3.07 -1.69 -23.98
C PHE A 11 3.89 -2.17 -25.19
N ARG A 12 4.73 -3.20 -25.04
CA ARG A 12 5.55 -3.74 -26.13
C ARG A 12 4.82 -4.77 -26.99
N GLU A 13 4.00 -5.62 -26.38
CA GLU A 13 3.42 -6.80 -27.02
C GLU A 13 1.99 -6.58 -27.54
N ILE A 14 1.24 -5.61 -26.99
CA ILE A 14 -0.13 -5.33 -27.42
C ILE A 14 -0.11 -4.16 -28.42
N PRO A 15 -0.25 -4.44 -29.73
CA PRO A 15 -0.27 -3.38 -30.74
C PRO A 15 -1.53 -2.52 -30.57
N GLY A 16 -1.36 -1.20 -30.68
CA GLY A 16 -2.43 -0.23 -30.50
C GLY A 16 -2.77 0.14 -29.05
N LEU A 17 -2.09 -0.45 -28.04
CA LEU A 17 -2.29 -0.06 -26.64
C LEU A 17 -1.76 1.35 -26.37
N MET A 18 -0.58 1.69 -26.93
CA MET A 18 0.02 3.02 -26.83
C MET A 18 -0.78 4.09 -27.58
N GLU A 19 -1.52 3.68 -28.62
CA GLU A 19 -2.42 4.53 -29.40
C GLU A 19 -3.83 4.62 -28.82
N GLY A 20 -4.10 3.94 -27.69
CA GLY A 20 -5.40 3.92 -27.02
C GLY A 20 -6.50 3.11 -27.73
N LYS A 21 -6.14 2.31 -28.74
CA LYS A 21 -7.08 1.51 -29.55
C LYS A 21 -7.28 0.09 -29.04
N ALA A 22 -6.38 -0.41 -28.21
CA ALA A 22 -6.46 -1.74 -27.60
C ALA A 22 -6.70 -1.65 -26.08
N LYS A 23 -7.35 -2.67 -25.52
CA LYS A 23 -7.60 -2.76 -24.07
C LYS A 23 -6.42 -3.43 -23.36
N PRO A 24 -5.89 -2.86 -22.26
CA PRO A 24 -4.85 -3.51 -21.46
C PRO A 24 -5.41 -4.71 -20.69
N ASP A 25 -4.50 -5.60 -20.29
CA ASP A 25 -4.83 -6.77 -19.48
C ASP A 25 -4.75 -6.38 -18.00
N TYR A 26 -5.89 -5.96 -17.45
CA TYR A 26 -6.02 -5.62 -16.04
C TYR A 26 -6.00 -6.85 -15.13
N ALA A 27 -6.47 -8.00 -15.62
CA ALA A 27 -6.56 -9.22 -14.81
C ALA A 27 -5.17 -9.64 -14.34
N LYS A 28 -4.19 -9.64 -15.25
CA LYS A 28 -2.80 -9.93 -14.88
C LYS A 28 -2.19 -8.94 -13.88
N CYS A 29 -2.49 -7.65 -14.01
CA CYS A 29 -2.00 -6.66 -13.06
C CYS A 29 -2.59 -6.89 -11.66
N VAL A 30 -3.89 -7.20 -11.59
CA VAL A 30 -4.56 -7.53 -10.33
C VAL A 30 -3.98 -8.80 -9.72
N ASP A 31 -3.81 -9.87 -10.50
CA ASP A 31 -3.25 -11.14 -10.03
C ASP A 31 -1.85 -10.96 -9.42
N ILE A 32 -0.97 -10.21 -10.10
CA ILE A 32 0.39 -9.91 -9.61
C ILE A 32 0.34 -9.11 -8.30
N ALA A 33 -0.54 -8.12 -8.20
CA ALA A 33 -0.70 -7.32 -6.98
C ALA A 33 -1.22 -8.18 -5.82
N THR A 34 -2.22 -9.02 -6.08
CA THR A 34 -2.85 -9.89 -5.06
C THR A 34 -1.91 -11.00 -4.59
N GLU A 35 -1.19 -11.67 -5.50
CA GLU A 35 -0.22 -12.72 -5.14
C GLU A 35 0.87 -12.16 -4.23
N GLY A 36 1.41 -10.98 -4.58
CA GLY A 36 2.41 -10.29 -3.76
C GLY A 36 1.85 -9.91 -2.39
N ALA A 37 0.67 -9.28 -2.36
CA ALA A 37 0.04 -8.84 -1.11
C ALA A 37 -0.25 -10.01 -0.16
N LEU A 38 -0.83 -11.10 -0.66
CA LEU A 38 -1.17 -12.27 0.16
C LEU A 38 0.07 -12.91 0.79
N LYS A 39 1.16 -12.99 0.02
CA LYS A 39 2.41 -13.58 0.51
C LYS A 39 3.04 -12.73 1.62
N GLU A 40 3.05 -11.41 1.45
CA GLU A 40 3.65 -10.50 2.43
C GLU A 40 2.78 -10.35 3.69
N LEU A 41 1.44 -10.38 3.57
CA LEU A 41 0.51 -10.25 4.70
C LEU A 41 0.50 -11.47 5.64
N ALA A 42 0.90 -12.64 5.15
CA ALA A 42 0.97 -13.84 5.99
C ALA A 42 1.94 -13.67 7.18
N LEU A 43 3.07 -12.98 6.95
CA LEU A 43 4.09 -12.74 7.97
C LEU A 43 3.59 -11.86 9.14
N PRO A 44 3.06 -10.64 8.93
CA PRO A 44 2.54 -9.82 10.02
C PRO A 44 1.32 -10.44 10.70
N CYS A 45 0.46 -11.18 9.99
CA CYS A 45 -0.67 -11.89 10.61
C CYS A 45 -0.18 -12.94 11.61
N PHE A 46 0.82 -13.74 11.24
CA PHE A 46 1.40 -14.73 12.14
C PHE A 46 2.05 -14.07 13.36
N LEU A 47 2.83 -13.01 13.14
CA LEU A 47 3.49 -12.26 14.22
C LEU A 47 2.48 -11.64 15.20
N SER A 48 1.38 -11.07 14.69
CA SER A 48 0.34 -10.46 15.51
C SER A 48 -0.27 -11.43 16.52
N ILE A 49 -0.34 -12.73 16.19
CA ILE A 49 -0.83 -13.78 17.09
C ILE A 49 0.30 -14.29 18.00
N ALA A 50 1.51 -14.47 17.46
CA ALA A 50 2.63 -15.00 18.20
C ALA A 50 3.08 -14.08 19.36
N PHE A 51 3.13 -12.76 19.15
CA PHE A 51 3.64 -11.83 20.15
C PHE A 51 2.84 -11.81 21.47
N PRO A 52 1.49 -11.64 21.46
CA PRO A 52 0.70 -11.72 22.69
C PRO A 52 0.81 -13.06 23.42
N LEU A 53 0.91 -14.17 22.69
CA LEU A 53 1.08 -15.50 23.28
C LEU A 53 2.43 -15.61 24.00
N ILE A 54 3.52 -15.22 23.35
CA ILE A 54 4.86 -15.22 23.92
C ILE A 54 4.91 -14.35 25.19
N VAL A 55 4.38 -13.12 25.12
CA VAL A 55 4.33 -12.21 26.27
C VAL A 55 3.47 -12.77 27.40
N GLY A 56 2.32 -13.35 27.08
CA GLY A 56 1.40 -13.96 28.05
C GLY A 56 2.01 -15.14 28.81
N PHE A 57 2.74 -16.02 28.11
CA PHE A 57 3.36 -17.20 28.73
C PHE A 57 4.65 -16.90 29.48
N LEU A 58 5.48 -15.94 29.03
CA LEU A 58 6.77 -15.63 29.68
C LEU A 58 6.68 -14.61 30.82
N LEU A 59 5.91 -13.53 30.65
CA LEU A 59 5.87 -12.41 31.60
C LEU A 59 4.58 -12.38 32.45
N GLY A 60 3.57 -13.17 32.08
CA GLY A 60 2.31 -13.31 32.81
C GLY A 60 1.28 -12.21 32.53
N LYS A 61 0.13 -12.32 33.21
CA LYS A 61 -1.11 -11.55 32.92
C LYS A 61 -0.98 -10.02 33.04
N TYR A 62 -0.16 -9.52 33.96
CA TYR A 62 -0.02 -8.08 34.18
C TYR A 62 0.80 -7.41 33.08
N ALA A 63 1.87 -8.08 32.62
CA ALA A 63 2.68 -7.60 31.51
C ALA A 63 1.91 -7.64 30.19
N LEU A 64 1.07 -8.66 29.97
CA LEU A 64 0.20 -8.75 28.81
C LEU A 64 -0.78 -7.56 28.74
N GLY A 65 -1.38 -7.17 29.87
CA GLY A 65 -2.25 -5.99 29.94
C GLY A 65 -1.53 -4.69 29.56
N GLY A 66 -0.30 -4.50 30.03
CA GLY A 66 0.54 -3.37 29.64
C GLY A 66 0.91 -3.39 28.15
N PHE A 67 1.24 -4.56 27.60
CA PHE A 67 1.56 -4.74 26.18
C PHE A 67 0.38 -4.39 25.27
N LEU A 68 -0.82 -4.91 25.57
CA LEU A 68 -2.05 -4.60 24.83
C LEU A 68 -2.37 -3.10 24.89
N GLY A 69 -2.34 -2.52 26.10
CA GLY A 69 -2.60 -1.08 26.29
C GLY A 69 -1.60 -0.21 25.51
N GLY A 70 -0.31 -0.54 25.58
CA GLY A 70 0.75 0.14 24.83
C GLY A 70 0.55 0.02 23.31
N SER A 71 0.24 -1.18 22.81
CA SER A 71 0.03 -1.41 21.37
C SER A 71 -1.12 -0.59 20.79
N ILE A 72 -2.19 -0.38 21.57
CA ILE A 72 -3.35 0.41 21.14
C ILE A 72 -2.94 1.88 21.01
N VAL A 73 -2.30 2.44 22.05
CA VAL A 73 -1.88 3.85 22.05
C VAL A 73 -0.88 4.13 20.94
N SER A 74 0.16 3.29 20.80
CA SER A 74 1.14 3.42 19.72
C SER A 74 0.49 3.23 18.33
N GLY A 75 -0.44 2.29 18.20
CA GLY A 75 -1.15 2.03 16.96
C GLY A 75 -2.00 3.22 16.50
N ILE A 76 -2.70 3.88 17.41
CA ILE A 76 -3.52 5.07 17.10
C ILE A 76 -2.63 6.21 16.58
N VAL A 77 -1.52 6.50 17.26
CA VAL A 77 -0.60 7.55 16.84
C VAL A 77 -0.03 7.24 15.45
N PHE A 78 0.39 5.99 15.22
CA PHE A 78 0.91 5.57 13.92
C PHE A 78 -0.14 5.67 12.80
N ALA A 79 -1.37 5.26 13.07
CA ALA A 79 -2.47 5.33 12.11
C ALA A 79 -2.78 6.77 11.68
N LEU A 80 -2.77 7.72 12.62
CA LEU A 80 -2.97 9.14 12.34
C LEU A 80 -1.82 9.72 11.50
N LEU A 81 -0.58 9.38 11.83
CA LEU A 81 0.58 9.84 11.07
C LEU A 81 0.54 9.33 9.62
N MET A 82 0.27 8.04 9.40
CA MET A 82 0.18 7.43 8.08
C MET A 82 -0.95 8.05 7.23
N SER A 83 -2.10 8.31 7.86
CA SER A 83 -3.26 8.92 7.19
C SER A 83 -2.97 10.36 6.75
N ASN A 84 -2.36 11.15 7.63
CA ASN A 84 -2.05 12.56 7.33
C ASN A 84 -0.89 12.70 6.33
N ALA A 85 0.16 11.88 6.47
CA ALA A 85 1.30 11.90 5.56
C ALA A 85 0.90 11.46 4.15
N GLY A 86 0.10 10.39 4.03
CA GLY A 86 -0.41 9.91 2.75
C GLY A 86 -1.27 10.96 2.05
N GLY A 87 -2.24 11.55 2.76
CA GLY A 87 -3.11 12.59 2.21
C GLY A 87 -2.36 13.87 1.83
N ALA A 88 -1.31 14.24 2.57
CA ALA A 88 -0.49 15.40 2.24
C ALA A 88 0.30 15.19 0.94
N TRP A 89 0.90 14.00 0.75
CA TRP A 89 1.59 13.69 -0.49
C TRP A 89 0.65 13.65 -1.70
N ASP A 90 -0.52 13.01 -1.56
CA ASP A 90 -1.53 12.96 -2.63
C ASP A 90 -2.03 14.36 -2.99
N LYS A 91 -2.30 15.21 -1.99
CA LYS A 91 -2.72 16.59 -2.22
C LYS A 91 -1.69 17.38 -3.04
N ASN A 92 -0.41 17.25 -2.72
CA ASN A 92 0.64 17.99 -3.43
C ASN A 92 0.73 17.53 -4.90
N GLU A 93 0.55 16.23 -5.16
CA GLU A 93 0.52 15.69 -6.53
C GLU A 93 -0.67 16.23 -7.33
N ILE A 94 -1.84 16.28 -6.69
CA ILE A 94 -3.04 16.86 -7.28
C ILE A 94 -2.83 18.36 -7.59
N GLU A 95 -2.26 19.11 -6.66
CA GLU A 95 -1.97 20.54 -6.83
C GLU A 95 -0.96 20.80 -7.96
N ASN A 96 0.10 19.99 -8.05
CA ASN A 96 1.06 20.06 -9.15
C ASN A 96 0.37 19.81 -10.50
N THR A 97 -0.48 18.79 -10.59
CA THR A 97 -1.23 18.47 -11.81
C THR A 97 -2.13 19.64 -12.24
N TYR A 98 -2.86 20.27 -11.29
CA TYR A 98 -3.66 21.45 -11.58
C TYR A 98 -2.81 22.63 -12.07
N SER A 99 -1.62 22.82 -11.50
CA SER A 99 -0.72 23.90 -11.91
C SER A 99 -0.26 23.72 -13.36
N GLU A 100 0.12 22.51 -13.76
CA GLU A 100 0.51 22.19 -15.15
C GLU A 100 -0.64 22.41 -16.13
N GLN A 101 -1.87 22.07 -15.75
CA GLN A 101 -3.06 22.32 -16.56
C GLN A 101 -3.36 23.82 -16.71
N CYS A 102 -3.20 24.62 -15.66
CA CYS A 102 -3.34 26.08 -15.74
C CYS A 102 -2.30 26.69 -16.67
N HIS A 103 -1.07 26.18 -16.66
CA HIS A 103 -0.03 26.60 -17.61
C HIS A 103 -0.34 26.19 -19.05
N SER A 104 -0.94 25.03 -19.28
CA SER A 104 -1.31 24.57 -20.62
C SER A 104 -2.55 25.26 -21.21
N ASN A 105 -3.49 25.73 -20.39
CA ASN A 105 -4.75 26.35 -20.86
C ASN A 105 -4.62 27.88 -21.10
N ASN A 106 -3.54 28.50 -20.64
CA ASN A 106 -3.25 29.92 -20.88
C ASN A 106 -2.31 30.14 -22.09
N GLY A 107 -2.14 29.14 -22.97
CA GLY A 107 -1.26 29.16 -24.15
C GLY A 107 -2.00 29.02 -25.47
#